data_AF-A0A355BPV2-F1
#
_entry.id   AF-A0A355BPV2-F1
#
_cell.length_a   1.000
_cell.length_b   1.000
_cell.length_c   1.000
_cell.angle_alpha   90.00
_cell.angle_beta   90.00
_cell.angle_gamma   90.00
#
_symmetry.space_group_name_H-M   'P 1'
#
loop_
_entity.id
_entity.type
_entity.pdbx_description
1 polymer ?
#
loop_
_entity_poly.entity_id
_entity_poly.type
_entity_poly.pdbx_seq_one_letter_code
_entity_poly.pdbx_strand_id
1 'polypeptide(L)'
;MKKLLLLLLLLPVPVSAQNKTEIREFTGRILAIEPAFRVAYERIRMDVAGEEAQFLFWPNYGKYILDHLKVGDQTTLRAEVNLIWERRRKEFQSDPKMKKILSVWGGDRITEILIDGKWVPLPYSTVNRINERPVGVFLEKTILQVYPNDQDRKVFIFQDGLAANFSFMAGNPDFRPAKRGDVVSFFGYAEVPQFSETAVFPVSGIKKVYSYSPLIRNSGQLKSLLYKQNSVCIGMVMKTNDEEIQVSFPSDLAREVRDFVKDGRQVNFYYIGFKVEHQPNPFELHALVAGSDTLRIERGLFYGGEDVAHDHKPVEVTGKITRVDRSPRQKIMSIMVGKDAYVDIDAATAQQLDKLFRKGAGISVQGDERIRKNGEIYRETYRIITPRKLVIEGKEFLIK
;
A
#
# COMPACT_ATOMS: atom_id res chain seq x y z
N MET A 1 -21.99 -0.20 -9.79
CA MET A 1 -20.81 0.36 -9.08
C MET A 1 -19.97 -0.68 -8.33
N LYS A 2 -20.57 -1.70 -7.70
CA LYS A 2 -19.88 -2.77 -6.93
C LYS A 2 -18.85 -3.63 -7.68
N LYS A 3 -18.83 -3.63 -9.02
CA LYS A 3 -17.91 -4.46 -9.84
C LYS A 3 -16.58 -3.77 -10.19
N LEU A 4 -16.46 -2.45 -10.07
CA LEU A 4 -15.27 -1.72 -10.57
C LEU A 4 -14.11 -1.72 -9.56
N LEU A 5 -14.41 -1.57 -8.28
CA LEU A 5 -13.41 -1.66 -7.20
C LEU A 5 -12.90 -3.10 -7.04
N LEU A 6 -13.80 -4.07 -7.23
CA LEU A 6 -13.46 -5.49 -7.28
C LEU A 6 -12.53 -5.80 -8.46
N LEU A 7 -12.55 -5.07 -9.58
CA LEU A 7 -11.67 -5.37 -10.72
C LEU A 7 -10.21 -4.93 -10.51
N LEU A 8 -9.98 -3.92 -9.65
CA LEU A 8 -8.64 -3.45 -9.25
C LEU A 8 -8.08 -4.24 -8.06
N LEU A 9 -8.94 -4.73 -7.16
CA LEU A 9 -8.59 -5.58 -6.01
C LEU A 9 -8.62 -7.09 -6.32
N LEU A 10 -9.31 -7.52 -7.38
CA LEU A 10 -9.30 -8.87 -7.96
C LEU A 10 -8.60 -8.87 -9.32
N LEU A 11 -7.51 -8.14 -9.47
CA LEU A 11 -6.44 -8.69 -10.29
C LEU A 11 -5.79 -9.75 -9.41
N PRO A 12 -6.15 -11.05 -9.51
CA PRO A 12 -5.13 -12.03 -9.19
C PRO A 12 -3.95 -11.61 -10.04
N VAL A 13 -2.80 -11.43 -9.41
CA VAL A 13 -1.56 -11.75 -10.09
C VAL A 13 -1.57 -13.28 -10.07
N PRO A 14 -2.07 -13.98 -11.11
CA PRO A 14 -1.72 -15.37 -11.22
C PRO A 14 -0.20 -15.38 -11.38
N VAL A 15 0.46 -15.76 -10.31
CA VAL A 15 1.82 -16.28 -10.30
C VAL A 15 1.81 -17.49 -11.23
N SER A 16 1.94 -17.26 -12.55
CA SER A 16 2.33 -18.24 -13.61
C SER A 16 1.82 -17.90 -15.02
N ALA A 17 0.95 -16.90 -15.24
CA ALA A 17 0.73 -16.43 -16.61
C ALA A 17 1.91 -15.52 -16.99
N GLN A 18 2.94 -16.08 -17.64
CA GLN A 18 3.99 -15.28 -18.25
C GLN A 18 3.31 -14.18 -19.07
N ASN A 19 3.47 -12.92 -18.65
CA ASN A 19 3.08 -11.78 -19.47
C ASN A 19 3.84 -11.94 -20.79
N LYS A 20 3.16 -12.38 -21.85
CA LYS A 20 3.75 -12.39 -23.18
C LYS A 20 3.86 -10.95 -23.61
N THR A 21 5.05 -10.39 -23.46
CA THR A 21 5.41 -9.12 -24.05
C THR A 21 6.20 -9.36 -25.33
N GLU A 22 6.10 -8.45 -26.28
CA GLU A 22 6.90 -8.47 -27.51
C GLU A 22 7.35 -7.06 -27.89
N ILE A 23 8.55 -6.95 -28.43
CA ILE A 23 9.05 -5.67 -28.92
C ILE A 23 8.55 -5.49 -30.36
N ARG A 24 7.82 -4.41 -30.60
CA ARG A 24 7.38 -4.00 -31.94
C ARG A 24 7.92 -2.62 -32.28
N GLU A 25 8.12 -2.38 -33.57
CA GLU A 25 8.49 -1.07 -34.11
C GLU A 25 7.25 -0.34 -34.60
N PHE A 26 7.19 0.96 -34.32
CA PHE A 26 6.09 1.84 -34.68
C PHE A 26 6.64 3.11 -35.31
N THR A 27 6.13 3.47 -36.48
CA THR A 27 6.42 4.77 -37.13
C THR A 27 5.12 5.55 -37.25
N GLY A 28 5.15 6.81 -36.83
CA GLY A 28 3.95 7.62 -36.80
C GLY A 28 4.20 9.09 -36.51
N ARG A 29 3.13 9.87 -36.58
CA ARG A 29 3.16 11.30 -36.28
C ARG A 29 2.88 11.54 -34.80
N ILE A 30 3.69 12.34 -34.12
CA ILE A 30 3.49 12.70 -32.72
C ILE A 30 2.27 13.62 -32.60
N LEU A 31 1.25 13.15 -31.89
CA LEU A 31 0.03 13.91 -31.61
C LEU A 31 0.17 14.72 -30.31
N ALA A 32 0.82 14.15 -29.29
CA ALA A 32 1.05 14.82 -28.02
C ALA A 32 2.24 14.20 -27.27
N ILE A 33 2.92 15.02 -26.48
CA ILE A 33 3.84 14.61 -25.41
C ILE A 33 3.26 15.19 -24.14
N GLU A 34 2.85 14.36 -23.19
CA GLU A 34 1.96 14.79 -22.12
C GLU A 34 2.22 14.05 -20.79
N PRO A 35 1.76 14.63 -19.66
CA PRO A 35 1.75 13.94 -18.39
C PRO A 35 0.90 12.65 -18.42
N ALA A 36 1.32 11.64 -17.65
CA ALA A 36 0.52 10.44 -17.43
C ALA A 36 0.32 10.14 -15.94
N PHE A 37 0.47 8.87 -15.53
CA PHE A 37 0.12 8.40 -14.19
C PHE A 37 0.78 9.24 -13.09
N ARG A 38 2.09 9.46 -13.22
CA ARG A 38 2.97 10.05 -12.21
C ARG A 38 3.05 11.58 -12.24
N VAL A 39 2.15 12.24 -12.97
CA VAL A 39 2.12 13.72 -13.16
C VAL A 39 3.33 14.28 -13.95
N ALA A 40 4.39 13.51 -14.14
CA ALA A 40 5.49 13.86 -15.02
C ALA A 40 5.15 13.59 -16.49
N TYR A 41 5.80 14.32 -17.41
CA TYR A 41 5.82 13.99 -18.83
C TYR A 41 6.45 12.61 -19.01
N GLU A 42 5.61 11.64 -19.38
CA GLU A 42 5.99 10.23 -19.46
C GLU A 42 5.19 9.47 -20.54
N ARG A 43 4.41 10.18 -21.36
CA ARG A 43 3.59 9.60 -22.43
C ARG A 43 3.75 10.35 -23.75
N ILE A 44 3.87 9.58 -24.83
CA ILE A 44 3.76 10.05 -26.22
C ILE A 44 2.50 9.43 -26.82
N ARG A 45 1.63 10.26 -27.39
CA ARG A 45 0.52 9.82 -28.25
C ARG A 45 0.93 10.00 -29.71
N MET A 46 0.74 8.98 -30.53
CA MET A 46 1.12 8.99 -31.94
C MET A 46 -0.03 8.50 -32.82
N ASP A 47 -0.15 9.05 -34.01
CA ASP A 47 -0.93 8.48 -35.11
C ASP A 47 -0.03 7.48 -35.86
N VAL A 48 -0.36 6.20 -35.75
CA VAL A 48 0.31 5.10 -36.41
C VAL A 48 -0.66 4.49 -37.42
N ALA A 49 -0.41 4.71 -38.71
CA ALA A 49 -1.25 4.22 -39.81
C ALA A 49 -2.75 4.58 -39.69
N GLY A 50 -3.07 5.76 -39.14
CA GLY A 50 -4.45 6.24 -38.97
C GLY A 50 -5.08 5.89 -37.63
N GLU A 51 -4.35 5.20 -36.74
CA GLU A 51 -4.81 4.82 -35.41
C GLU A 51 -4.01 5.54 -34.30
N GLU A 52 -4.70 6.07 -33.29
CA GLU A 52 -4.03 6.64 -32.11
C GLU A 52 -3.44 5.51 -31.24
N ALA A 53 -2.11 5.52 -31.12
CA ALA A 53 -1.34 4.68 -30.22
C ALA A 53 -0.75 5.49 -29.06
N GLN A 54 -0.56 4.85 -27.91
CA GLN A 54 -0.06 5.50 -26.70
C GLN A 54 1.14 4.74 -26.15
N PHE A 55 2.24 5.46 -25.97
CA PHE A 55 3.51 4.89 -25.54
C PHE A 55 4.01 5.58 -24.27
N LEU A 56 4.46 4.79 -23.31
CA LEU A 56 4.96 5.25 -22.02
C LEU A 56 6.48 5.17 -21.97
N PHE A 57 7.12 6.19 -21.42
CA PHE A 57 8.55 6.19 -21.11
C PHE A 57 8.75 6.52 -19.62
N TRP A 58 9.97 6.33 -19.10
CA TRP A 58 10.24 6.67 -17.70
C TRP A 58 10.37 8.19 -17.52
N PRO A 59 9.81 8.81 -16.46
CA PRO A 59 9.87 10.26 -16.24
C PRO A 59 11.25 10.90 -16.37
N ASN A 60 12.32 10.17 -16.03
CA ASN A 60 13.70 10.66 -16.13
C ASN A 60 14.13 10.98 -17.57
N TYR A 61 13.40 10.54 -18.59
CA TYR A 61 13.65 10.93 -19.98
C TYR A 61 12.82 12.14 -20.42
N GLY A 62 11.97 12.69 -19.55
CA GLY A 62 11.05 13.80 -19.88
C GLY A 62 11.76 14.99 -20.51
N LYS A 63 12.85 15.46 -19.89
CA LYS A 63 13.64 16.57 -20.44
C LYS A 63 14.22 16.23 -21.82
N TYR A 64 14.85 15.07 -21.94
CA TYR A 64 15.48 14.63 -23.18
C TYR A 64 14.47 14.51 -24.32
N ILE A 65 13.31 13.88 -24.07
CA ILE A 65 12.23 13.73 -25.03
C ILE A 65 11.68 15.09 -25.47
N LEU A 66 11.43 16.01 -24.54
CA LEU A 66 10.90 17.34 -24.86
C LEU A 66 11.92 18.22 -25.60
N ASP A 67 13.22 18.02 -25.39
CA ASP A 67 14.27 18.76 -26.08
C ASP A 67 14.46 18.28 -27.54
N HIS A 68 14.12 17.02 -27.87
CA HIS A 68 14.43 16.40 -29.18
C HIS A 68 13.21 16.06 -30.04
N LEU A 69 12.00 15.97 -29.46
CA LEU A 69 10.78 15.66 -30.20
C LEU A 69 9.79 16.82 -30.14
N LYS A 70 9.06 17.05 -31.23
CA LYS A 70 7.98 18.04 -31.25
C LYS A 70 6.68 17.42 -31.71
N VAL A 71 5.58 17.98 -31.18
CA VAL A 71 4.24 17.65 -31.67
C VAL A 71 4.15 18.00 -33.15
N GLY A 72 3.65 17.06 -33.94
CA GLY A 72 3.55 17.15 -35.39
C GLY A 72 4.67 16.45 -36.14
N ASP A 73 5.81 16.14 -35.49
CA ASP A 73 6.94 15.44 -36.13
C ASP A 73 6.60 13.96 -36.38
N GLN A 74 7.24 13.38 -37.39
CA GLN A 74 7.25 11.94 -37.59
C GLN A 74 8.43 11.33 -36.83
N THR A 75 8.19 10.27 -36.07
CA THR A 75 9.23 9.52 -35.37
C THR A 75 9.00 8.02 -35.47
N THR A 76 10.05 7.26 -35.20
CA THR A 76 10.00 5.80 -35.13
C THR A 76 10.46 5.39 -33.73
N LEU A 77 9.74 4.47 -33.10
CA LEU A 77 10.09 3.94 -31.79
C LEU A 77 9.92 2.42 -31.74
N ARG A 78 10.58 1.79 -30.77
CA ARG A 78 10.35 0.40 -30.39
C ARG A 78 9.72 0.38 -29.02
N ALA A 79 8.67 -0.42 -28.86
CA ALA A 79 7.97 -0.56 -27.60
C ALA A 79 7.70 -2.02 -27.25
N GLU A 80 7.81 -2.32 -25.95
CA GLU A 80 7.33 -3.54 -25.33
C GLU A 80 5.80 -3.49 -25.26
N VAL A 81 5.16 -4.28 -26.11
CA VAL A 81 3.72 -4.44 -26.20
C VAL A 81 3.28 -5.55 -25.25
N ASN A 82 2.38 -5.22 -24.34
CA ASN A 82 1.76 -6.23 -23.48
C ASN A 82 0.52 -6.82 -24.17
N LEU A 83 0.61 -8.08 -24.61
CA LEU A 83 -0.46 -8.73 -25.39
C LEU A 83 -1.78 -8.89 -24.61
N ILE A 84 -1.74 -8.90 -23.27
CA ILE A 84 -2.96 -8.92 -22.44
C ILE A 84 -3.65 -7.56 -22.52
N TRP A 85 -2.89 -6.47 -22.37
CA TRP A 85 -3.44 -5.12 -22.47
C TRP A 85 -3.92 -4.81 -23.89
N GLU A 86 -3.19 -5.24 -24.92
CA GLU A 86 -3.63 -5.12 -26.31
C GLU A 86 -4.99 -5.80 -26.52
N ARG A 87 -5.14 -7.05 -26.08
CA ARG A 87 -6.41 -7.78 -26.16
C ARG A 87 -7.53 -7.03 -25.45
N ARG A 88 -7.28 -6.53 -24.23
CA ARG A 88 -8.27 -5.76 -23.47
C ARG A 88 -8.64 -4.44 -24.16
N ARG A 89 -7.68 -3.74 -24.79
CA ARG A 89 -7.97 -2.51 -25.57
C ARG A 89 -8.92 -2.79 -26.72
N LYS A 90 -8.76 -3.95 -27.40
CA LYS A 90 -9.68 -4.41 -28.47
C LYS A 90 -11.04 -4.81 -27.90
N GLU A 91 -11.06 -5.62 -26.84
CA GLU A 91 -12.29 -6.09 -26.18
C GLU A 91 -13.17 -4.93 -25.68
N PHE A 92 -12.55 -3.90 -25.10
CA PHE A 92 -13.24 -2.77 -24.48
C PHE A 92 -13.23 -1.50 -25.34
N GLN A 93 -12.95 -1.60 -26.64
CA GLN A 93 -12.86 -0.43 -27.53
C GLN A 93 -14.15 0.39 -27.59
N SER A 94 -15.29 -0.27 -27.40
CA SER A 94 -16.64 0.32 -27.40
C SER A 94 -17.13 0.78 -26.03
N ASP A 95 -16.44 0.45 -24.93
CA ASP A 95 -16.78 0.89 -23.58
C ASP A 95 -15.96 2.15 -23.24
N PRO A 96 -16.55 3.36 -23.24
CA PRO A 96 -15.82 4.61 -23.01
C PRO A 96 -15.12 4.65 -21.65
N LYS A 97 -15.69 3.98 -20.64
CA LYS A 97 -15.14 3.95 -19.29
C LYS A 97 -13.93 3.04 -19.22
N MET A 98 -14.02 1.85 -19.80
CA MET A 98 -12.89 0.92 -19.84
C MET A 98 -11.78 1.42 -20.76
N LYS A 99 -12.11 2.04 -21.91
CA LYS A 99 -11.15 2.72 -22.78
C LYS A 99 -10.34 3.78 -22.02
N LYS A 100 -11.00 4.56 -21.16
CA LYS A 100 -10.36 5.56 -20.29
C LYS A 100 -9.46 4.94 -19.21
N ILE A 101 -9.88 3.84 -18.57
CA ILE A 101 -9.03 3.14 -17.61
C ILE A 101 -7.77 2.59 -18.31
N LEU A 102 -7.95 1.99 -19.48
CA LEU A 102 -6.85 1.41 -20.24
C LEU A 102 -5.88 2.46 -20.80
N SER A 103 -6.31 3.70 -21.09
CA SER A 103 -5.40 4.78 -21.50
C SER A 103 -4.51 5.31 -20.36
N VAL A 104 -4.88 5.05 -19.10
CA VAL A 104 -4.07 5.41 -17.92
C VAL A 104 -3.07 4.30 -17.58
N TRP A 105 -3.47 3.03 -17.69
CA TRP A 105 -2.69 1.88 -17.19
C TRP A 105 -2.08 0.98 -18.26
N GLY A 106 -2.57 1.07 -19.48
CA GLY A 106 -2.30 0.13 -20.56
C GLY A 106 -1.57 0.75 -21.74
N GLY A 107 -0.69 1.74 -21.53
CA GLY A 107 0.22 2.19 -22.58
C GLY A 107 1.38 1.20 -22.78
N ASP A 108 1.81 1.03 -24.02
CA ASP A 108 2.94 0.16 -24.35
C ASP A 108 4.26 0.87 -24.00
N ARG A 109 5.27 0.15 -23.51
CA ARG A 109 6.47 0.80 -22.93
C ARG A 109 7.54 1.01 -23.97
N ILE A 110 7.99 2.24 -24.19
CA ILE A 110 9.09 2.53 -25.10
C ILE A 110 10.37 1.89 -24.57
N THR A 111 11.06 1.14 -25.43
CA THR A 111 12.39 0.58 -25.17
C THR A 111 13.46 1.38 -25.88
N GLU A 112 13.18 1.87 -27.10
CA GLU A 112 14.10 2.67 -27.91
C GLU A 112 13.31 3.69 -28.74
N ILE A 113 13.93 4.82 -29.05
CA ILE A 113 13.36 5.84 -29.95
C ILE A 113 14.41 6.31 -30.96
N LEU A 114 14.00 6.50 -32.20
CA LEU A 114 14.86 6.99 -33.27
C LEU A 114 14.90 8.52 -33.24
N ILE A 115 16.06 9.09 -32.86
CA ILE A 115 16.31 10.53 -32.78
C ILE A 115 17.57 10.83 -33.61
N ASP A 116 17.48 11.79 -34.51
CA ASP A 116 18.59 12.20 -35.40
C ASP A 116 19.27 11.01 -36.11
N GLY A 117 18.45 10.04 -36.55
CA GLY A 117 18.91 8.83 -37.24
C GLY A 117 19.58 7.78 -36.35
N LYS A 118 19.56 7.94 -35.02
CA LYS A 118 20.15 7.00 -34.06
C LYS A 118 19.11 6.44 -33.11
N TRP A 119 19.20 5.13 -32.86
CA TRP A 119 18.39 4.48 -31.83
C TRP A 119 18.91 4.87 -30.45
N VAL A 120 18.06 5.53 -29.67
CA VAL A 120 18.34 5.95 -28.30
C VAL A 120 17.59 5.01 -27.36
N PRO A 121 18.31 4.23 -26.52
CA PRO A 121 17.67 3.34 -25.56
C PRO A 121 17.05 4.14 -24.41
N LEU A 122 15.83 3.76 -24.01
CA LEU A 122 15.11 4.31 -22.86
C LEU A 122 14.84 3.20 -21.84
N PRO A 123 15.88 2.67 -21.16
CA PRO A 123 15.71 1.56 -20.24
C PRO A 123 14.72 1.92 -19.13
N TYR A 124 13.81 0.97 -18.86
CA TYR A 124 12.81 1.10 -17.83
C TYR A 124 13.41 0.79 -16.45
N SER A 125 13.18 1.63 -15.45
CA SER A 125 13.58 1.32 -14.08
C SER A 125 12.70 0.22 -13.50
N THR A 126 13.33 -0.86 -13.04
CA THR A 126 12.66 -2.00 -12.39
C THR A 126 12.20 -1.71 -10.95
N VAL A 127 12.56 -0.54 -10.39
CA VAL A 127 12.21 -0.13 -9.03
C VAL A 127 10.75 0.35 -8.99
N ASN A 128 9.82 -0.60 -9.11
CA ASN A 128 8.39 -0.34 -9.15
C ASN A 128 7.62 -1.09 -8.06
N ARG A 129 8.29 -1.77 -7.14
CA ARG A 129 7.61 -2.33 -5.96
C ARG A 129 7.15 -1.14 -5.11
N ILE A 130 5.84 -0.99 -4.95
CA ILE A 130 5.23 0.07 -4.13
C ILE A 130 5.87 0.09 -2.73
N ASN A 131 6.23 -1.07 -2.21
CA ASN A 131 6.84 -1.26 -0.89
C ASN A 131 8.30 -0.78 -0.77
N GLU A 132 8.97 -0.45 -1.88
CA GLU A 132 10.33 0.09 -1.89
C GLU A 132 10.36 1.61 -2.11
N ARG A 133 9.19 2.23 -2.36
CA ARG A 133 9.10 3.66 -2.60
C ARG A 133 9.19 4.41 -1.28
N PRO A 134 9.94 5.52 -1.20
CA PRO A 134 9.90 6.39 -0.03
C PRO A 134 8.47 6.83 0.27
N VAL A 135 8.11 6.77 1.54
CA VAL A 135 6.81 7.16 2.08
C VAL A 135 6.95 8.52 2.75
N GLY A 136 5.87 9.31 2.80
CA GLY A 136 5.85 10.56 3.55
C GLY A 136 4.51 10.83 4.22
N VAL A 137 4.57 11.47 5.39
CA VAL A 137 3.40 11.97 6.12
C VAL A 137 3.46 13.49 6.21
N PHE A 138 2.51 14.15 5.54
CA PHE A 138 2.45 15.59 5.41
C PHE A 138 1.25 16.14 6.17
N LEU A 139 1.52 16.94 7.19
CA LEU A 139 0.50 17.51 8.06
C LEU A 139 0.25 18.97 7.70
N GLU A 140 -1.03 19.33 7.68
CA GLU A 140 -1.53 20.72 7.65
C GLU A 140 -0.90 21.57 6.54
N LYS A 141 -0.86 21.02 5.33
CA LYS A 141 -0.34 21.68 4.14
C LYS A 141 -1.43 22.49 3.46
N THR A 142 -1.16 23.77 3.23
CA THR A 142 -2.04 24.65 2.45
C THR A 142 -1.89 24.39 0.96
N ILE A 143 -2.99 24.08 0.28
CA ILE A 143 -3.02 23.90 -1.18
C ILE A 143 -2.84 25.28 -1.83
N LEU A 144 -1.70 25.47 -2.51
CA LEU A 144 -1.39 26.71 -3.23
C LEU A 144 -2.01 26.73 -4.63
N GLN A 145 -2.05 25.58 -5.29
CA GLN A 145 -2.59 25.42 -6.63
C GLN A 145 -3.17 24.02 -6.81
N VAL A 146 -4.20 23.92 -7.67
CA VAL A 146 -4.78 22.65 -8.12
C VAL A 146 -4.57 22.55 -9.63
N TYR A 147 -3.87 21.51 -10.07
CA TYR A 147 -3.69 21.21 -11.49
C TYR A 147 -4.58 20.01 -11.88
N PRO A 148 -5.51 20.16 -12.82
CA PRO A 148 -6.27 19.03 -13.36
C PRO A 148 -5.36 18.22 -14.29
N ASN A 149 -4.94 17.04 -13.85
CA ASN A 149 -4.09 16.15 -14.67
C ASN A 149 -4.92 15.44 -15.73
N ASP A 150 -6.12 15.00 -15.35
CA ASP A 150 -7.19 14.63 -16.27
C ASP A 150 -8.56 14.75 -15.55
N GLN A 151 -9.63 14.27 -16.18
CA GLN A 151 -10.99 14.31 -15.62
C GLN A 151 -11.12 13.61 -14.26
N ASP A 152 -10.29 12.59 -13.99
CA ASP A 152 -10.34 11.74 -12.80
C ASP A 152 -9.08 11.89 -11.95
N ARG A 153 -8.20 12.86 -12.22
CA ARG A 153 -6.97 13.06 -11.46
C ARG A 153 -6.63 14.54 -11.29
N LYS A 154 -6.32 14.91 -10.06
CA LYS A 154 -5.91 16.27 -9.69
C LYS A 154 -4.58 16.21 -8.98
N VAL A 155 -3.81 17.27 -9.12
CA VAL A 155 -2.53 17.44 -8.45
C VAL A 155 -2.65 18.66 -7.56
N PHE A 156 -2.47 18.43 -6.26
CA PHE A 156 -2.40 19.49 -5.27
C PHE A 156 -0.95 19.93 -5.13
N ILE A 157 -0.70 21.23 -5.28
CA ILE A 157 0.65 21.81 -5.20
C ILE A 157 0.75 22.61 -3.91
N PHE A 158 1.86 22.40 -3.22
CA PHE A 158 2.15 22.96 -1.91
C PHE A 158 3.45 23.79 -1.98
N GLN A 159 3.88 24.30 -0.83
CA GLN A 159 5.16 25.00 -0.69
C GLN A 159 6.36 24.10 -1.03
N ASP A 160 7.49 24.73 -1.35
CA ASP A 160 8.79 24.10 -1.59
C ASP A 160 8.84 23.06 -2.72
N GLY A 161 7.88 23.12 -3.65
CA GLY A 161 7.81 22.20 -4.78
C GLY A 161 7.25 20.81 -4.43
N LEU A 162 6.61 20.66 -3.27
CA LEU A 162 5.85 19.47 -2.93
C LEU A 162 4.53 19.44 -3.73
N ALA A 163 4.22 18.30 -4.31
CA ALA A 163 2.94 18.04 -4.96
C ALA A 163 2.38 16.67 -4.55
N ALA A 164 1.05 16.54 -4.58
CA ALA A 164 0.37 15.29 -4.31
C ALA A 164 -0.64 14.96 -5.41
N ASN A 165 -0.53 13.77 -5.99
CA ASN A 165 -1.38 13.26 -7.06
C ASN A 165 -2.58 12.51 -6.48
N PHE A 166 -3.77 13.08 -6.68
CA PHE A 166 -5.04 12.49 -6.27
C PHE A 166 -5.72 11.81 -7.46
N SER A 167 -6.15 10.57 -7.28
CA SER A 167 -6.91 9.81 -8.27
C SER A 167 -8.33 9.50 -7.79
N PHE A 168 -9.32 9.97 -8.53
CA PHE A 168 -10.75 9.75 -8.29
C PHE A 168 -11.16 8.28 -8.45
N MET A 169 -10.30 7.42 -9.00
CA MET A 169 -10.53 5.97 -9.00
C MET A 169 -10.49 5.35 -7.60
N ALA A 170 -10.04 6.08 -6.58
CA ALA A 170 -10.15 5.72 -5.17
C ALA A 170 -11.55 5.94 -4.57
N GLY A 171 -12.53 6.41 -5.37
CA GLY A 171 -13.94 6.05 -5.21
C GLY A 171 -14.60 6.31 -3.86
N ASN A 172 -14.22 7.35 -3.12
CA ASN A 172 -15.00 7.80 -1.97
C ASN A 172 -15.88 9.00 -2.38
N PRO A 173 -17.19 8.80 -2.63
CA PRO A 173 -18.11 9.88 -3.00
C PRO A 173 -18.27 10.93 -1.88
N ASP A 174 -17.91 10.58 -0.64
CA ASP A 174 -17.94 11.51 0.51
C ASP A 174 -16.69 12.40 0.57
N PHE A 175 -15.69 12.16 -0.29
CA PHE A 175 -14.50 13.00 -0.33
C PHE A 175 -14.79 14.30 -1.09
N ARG A 176 -15.04 15.38 -0.34
CA ARG A 176 -15.13 16.73 -0.90
C ARG A 176 -13.83 17.02 -1.67
N PRO A 177 -13.91 17.42 -2.95
CA PRO A 177 -12.70 17.77 -3.69
C PRO A 177 -12.05 18.99 -3.03
N ALA A 178 -10.84 18.78 -2.50
CA ALA A 178 -10.04 19.86 -1.94
C ALA A 178 -9.75 20.92 -3.01
N LYS A 179 -9.68 22.18 -2.59
CA LYS A 179 -9.45 23.34 -3.46
C LYS A 179 -8.29 24.18 -2.95
N ARG A 180 -7.86 25.13 -3.80
CA ARG A 180 -6.88 26.14 -3.42
C ARG A 180 -7.31 26.85 -2.13
N GLY A 181 -6.37 27.01 -1.21
CA GLY A 181 -6.57 27.62 0.11
C GLY A 181 -6.97 26.63 1.21
N ASP A 182 -7.42 25.41 0.86
CA ASP A 182 -7.70 24.40 1.87
C ASP A 182 -6.41 23.93 2.55
N VAL A 183 -6.50 23.64 3.85
CA VAL A 183 -5.43 23.02 4.64
C VAL A 183 -5.72 21.53 4.74
N VAL A 184 -4.81 20.70 4.24
CA VAL A 184 -4.99 19.25 4.17
C VAL A 184 -3.81 18.50 4.79
N SER A 185 -4.08 17.31 5.29
CA SER A 185 -3.04 16.36 5.71
C SER A 185 -3.16 15.11 4.85
N PHE A 186 -2.04 14.52 4.46
CA PHE A 186 -2.03 13.34 3.61
C PHE A 186 -0.81 12.45 3.86
N PHE A 187 -1.03 11.16 3.59
CA PHE A 187 0.00 10.13 3.47
C PHE A 187 0.24 9.86 1.99
N GLY A 188 1.47 9.52 1.60
CA GLY A 188 1.74 9.19 0.21
C GLY A 188 3.02 8.42 -0.03
N TYR A 189 3.03 7.66 -1.12
CA TYR A 189 4.22 7.04 -1.71
C TYR A 189 4.79 7.99 -2.77
N ALA A 190 6.12 8.10 -2.85
CA ALA A 190 6.75 8.82 -3.94
C ALA A 190 6.37 8.21 -5.29
N GLU A 191 5.83 9.01 -6.22
CA GLU A 191 5.38 8.49 -7.52
C GLU A 191 6.48 8.51 -8.58
N VAL A 192 7.34 9.51 -8.51
CA VAL A 192 8.55 9.66 -9.32
C VAL A 192 9.74 9.37 -8.39
N PRO A 193 10.82 8.73 -8.87
CA PRO A 193 12.06 8.67 -8.10
C PRO A 193 12.38 10.08 -7.60
N GLN A 194 12.41 10.24 -6.28
CA GLN A 194 12.77 11.53 -5.69
C GLN A 194 14.13 11.90 -6.27
N PHE A 195 14.31 13.15 -6.70
CA PHE A 195 15.58 13.68 -7.25
C PHE A 195 15.90 13.36 -8.72
N SER A 196 14.94 12.97 -9.57
CA SER A 196 15.19 12.98 -11.03
C SER A 196 15.26 14.43 -11.54
N GLU A 197 16.46 15.00 -11.67
CA GLU A 197 16.70 16.33 -12.25
C GLU A 197 16.19 16.47 -13.69
N THR A 198 16.02 15.34 -14.39
CA THR A 198 15.57 15.27 -15.77
C THR A 198 14.07 15.01 -15.92
N ALA A 199 13.34 14.83 -14.80
CA ALA A 199 11.89 14.72 -14.85
C ALA A 199 11.27 16.10 -15.06
N VAL A 200 10.35 16.19 -16.01
CA VAL A 200 9.64 17.45 -16.33
C VAL A 200 8.19 17.30 -15.91
N PHE A 201 7.65 18.36 -15.31
CA PHE A 201 6.28 18.41 -14.80
C PHE A 201 5.48 19.50 -15.53
N PRO A 202 4.15 19.35 -15.65
CA PRO A 202 3.28 20.34 -16.29
C PRO A 202 3.15 21.65 -15.51
N VAL A 203 3.57 21.67 -14.24
CA VAL A 203 3.63 22.90 -13.44
C VAL A 203 5.07 23.15 -12.99
N SER A 204 5.56 24.35 -13.27
CA SER A 204 6.91 24.79 -12.92
C SER A 204 7.14 24.75 -11.41
N GLY A 205 8.33 24.33 -10.99
CA GLY A 205 8.75 24.35 -9.59
C GLY A 205 8.36 23.12 -8.78
N ILE A 206 7.63 22.16 -9.34
CA ILE A 206 7.44 20.83 -8.72
C ILE A 206 8.80 20.13 -8.63
N LYS A 207 9.11 19.64 -7.43
CA LYS A 207 10.35 18.91 -7.10
C LYS A 207 10.07 17.49 -6.62
N LYS A 208 8.94 17.28 -5.93
CA LYS A 208 8.57 16.00 -5.32
C LYS A 208 7.09 15.74 -5.55
N VAL A 209 6.74 14.54 -6.03
CA VAL A 209 5.36 14.10 -6.23
C VAL A 209 5.11 12.86 -5.40
N TYR A 210 4.07 12.91 -4.57
CA TYR A 210 3.57 11.77 -3.79
C TYR A 210 2.15 11.43 -4.20
N SER A 211 1.72 10.19 -4.00
CA SER A 211 0.30 9.85 -4.07
C SER A 211 -0.45 10.59 -2.96
N TYR A 212 -1.69 11.01 -3.21
CA TYR A 212 -2.51 11.69 -2.21
C TYR A 212 -3.49 10.72 -1.55
N SER A 213 -3.16 10.29 -0.32
CA SER A 213 -4.09 9.60 0.57
C SER A 213 -4.48 10.54 1.73
N PRO A 214 -5.67 11.15 1.73
CA PRO A 214 -6.08 12.10 2.74
C PRO A 214 -6.11 11.47 4.14
N LEU A 215 -5.62 12.23 5.11
CA LEU A 215 -5.67 11.91 6.52
C LEU A 215 -6.78 12.70 7.20
N ILE A 216 -7.60 12.01 7.98
CA ILE A 216 -8.57 12.61 8.89
C ILE A 216 -7.82 12.99 10.18
N ARG A 217 -8.10 14.20 10.69
CA ARG A 217 -7.57 14.69 11.97
C ARG A 217 -8.68 14.64 13.01
N ASN A 218 -8.40 13.98 14.13
CA ASN A 218 -9.21 14.07 15.34
C ASN A 218 -8.33 14.43 16.54
N SER A 219 -8.99 14.86 17.62
CA SER A 219 -8.35 15.12 18.90
C SER A 219 -8.96 14.20 19.95
N GLY A 220 -8.13 13.54 20.76
CA GLY A 220 -8.62 12.58 21.73
C GLY A 220 -7.54 12.11 22.69
N GLN A 221 -7.92 11.21 23.59
CA GLN A 221 -7.06 10.63 24.61
C GLN A 221 -7.00 9.11 24.44
N LEU A 222 -5.87 8.51 24.80
CA LEU A 222 -5.75 7.06 24.84
C LEU A 222 -6.74 6.48 25.84
N LYS A 223 -7.67 5.63 25.37
CA LYS A 223 -8.56 4.84 26.22
C LYS A 223 -7.94 3.47 26.55
N SER A 224 -7.48 2.75 25.53
CA SER A 224 -6.89 1.43 25.70
C SER A 224 -6.01 1.05 24.50
N LEU A 225 -5.16 0.05 24.68
CA LEU A 225 -4.39 -0.56 23.60
C LEU A 225 -5.20 -1.68 22.93
N LEU A 226 -5.03 -1.83 21.62
CA LEU A 226 -5.61 -2.90 20.82
C LEU A 226 -4.59 -4.01 20.64
N TYR A 227 -5.02 -5.25 20.85
CA TYR A 227 -4.17 -6.43 20.77
C TYR A 227 -4.73 -7.44 19.78
N LYS A 228 -3.86 -8.08 18.99
CA LYS A 228 -4.20 -9.27 18.21
C LYS A 228 -4.47 -10.47 19.12
N GLN A 229 -4.95 -11.56 18.52
CA GLN A 229 -5.22 -12.82 19.23
C GLN A 229 -3.97 -13.37 19.92
N ASN A 230 -2.81 -13.25 19.28
CA ASN A 230 -1.49 -13.56 19.85
C ASN A 230 -1.01 -12.56 20.92
N SER A 231 -1.90 -11.67 21.39
CA SER A 231 -1.63 -10.68 22.44
C SER A 231 -0.56 -9.64 22.11
N VAL A 232 -0.20 -9.49 20.84
CA VAL A 232 0.68 -8.42 20.35
C VAL A 232 -0.12 -7.13 20.20
N CYS A 233 0.38 -6.02 20.74
CA CYS A 233 -0.23 -4.70 20.58
C CYS A 233 -0.08 -4.24 19.13
N ILE A 234 -1.20 -3.95 18.49
CA ILE A 234 -1.28 -3.58 17.07
C ILE A 234 -2.01 -2.25 16.82
N GLY A 235 -2.41 -1.58 17.90
CA GLY A 235 -3.19 -0.36 17.78
C GLY A 235 -3.62 0.20 19.13
N MET A 236 -4.54 1.16 19.07
CA MET A 236 -5.14 1.78 20.24
C MET A 236 -6.56 2.26 19.96
N VAL A 237 -7.33 2.39 21.03
CA VAL A 237 -8.63 3.05 21.05
C VAL A 237 -8.43 4.47 21.56
N MET A 238 -8.77 5.44 20.72
CA MET A 238 -8.76 6.86 21.05
C MET A 238 -10.18 7.29 21.41
N LYS A 239 -10.36 7.85 22.60
CA LYS A 239 -11.62 8.49 22.99
C LYS A 239 -11.61 9.93 22.52
N THR A 240 -12.53 10.29 21.63
CA THR A 240 -12.80 11.68 21.24
C THR A 240 -14.01 12.20 22.02
N ASN A 241 -14.45 13.43 21.73
CA ASN A 241 -15.68 13.98 22.32
C ASN A 241 -16.94 13.26 21.80
N ASP A 242 -16.91 12.78 20.55
CA ASP A 242 -18.09 12.28 19.85
C ASP A 242 -18.16 10.75 19.84
N GLU A 243 -16.99 10.08 19.79
CA GLU A 243 -16.93 8.63 19.61
C GLU A 243 -15.58 8.02 20.06
N GLU A 244 -15.49 6.69 19.98
CA GLU A 244 -14.25 5.94 20.14
C GLU A 244 -13.72 5.48 18.79
N ILE A 245 -12.52 5.93 18.46
CA ILE A 245 -11.87 5.64 17.18
C ILE A 245 -10.75 4.64 17.40
N GLN A 246 -10.81 3.52 16.68
CA GLN A 246 -9.80 2.49 16.72
C GLN A 246 -8.79 2.72 15.59
N VAL A 247 -7.53 2.83 15.95
CA VAL A 247 -6.42 3.02 15.00
C VAL A 247 -5.35 1.96 15.22
N SER A 248 -4.71 1.52 14.16
CA SER A 248 -3.61 0.56 14.15
C SER A 248 -2.30 1.25 13.85
N PHE A 249 -1.22 0.58 14.23
CA PHE A 249 0.15 0.93 13.90
C PHE A 249 0.99 -0.37 13.86
N PRO A 250 2.15 -0.38 13.18
CA PRO A 250 3.09 -1.49 13.22
C PRO A 250 3.45 -1.88 14.66
N SER A 251 3.48 -3.19 14.96
CA SER A 251 3.65 -3.68 16.34
C SER A 251 4.96 -3.25 17.00
N ASP A 252 6.03 -3.11 16.21
CA ASP A 252 7.35 -2.65 16.65
C ASP A 252 7.37 -1.17 17.08
N LEU A 253 6.35 -0.38 16.73
CA LEU A 253 6.20 1.00 17.19
C LEU A 253 5.30 1.13 18.43
N ALA A 254 4.75 0.03 18.96
CA ALA A 254 3.75 0.07 20.03
C ALA A 254 4.22 0.83 21.29
N ARG A 255 5.48 0.64 21.70
CA ARG A 255 6.06 1.34 22.85
C ARG A 255 6.19 2.83 22.61
N GLU A 256 6.73 3.21 21.46
CA GLU A 256 6.90 4.62 21.07
C GLU A 256 5.56 5.33 21.00
N VAL A 257 4.57 4.72 20.32
CA VAL A 257 3.21 5.26 20.24
C VAL A 257 2.58 5.40 21.62
N ARG A 258 2.63 4.36 22.46
CA ARG A 258 2.11 4.40 23.84
C ARG A 258 2.75 5.52 24.65
N ASP A 259 4.07 5.65 24.58
CA ASP A 259 4.82 6.63 25.36
C ASP A 259 4.51 8.05 24.89
N PHE A 260 4.24 8.25 23.59
CA PHE A 260 3.83 9.54 23.02
C PHE A 260 2.44 9.98 23.52
N VAL A 261 1.50 9.06 23.65
CA VAL A 261 0.11 9.35 24.08
C VAL A 261 -0.13 9.15 25.58
N LYS A 262 0.95 8.99 26.36
CA LYS A 262 0.88 8.64 27.78
C LYS A 262 0.24 9.77 28.62
N ASP A 263 -0.33 9.37 29.75
CA ASP A 263 -0.85 10.24 30.82
C ASP A 263 -2.11 11.05 30.47
N GLY A 264 -3.05 10.46 29.71
CA GLY A 264 -4.35 11.09 29.44
C GLY A 264 -4.25 12.40 28.66
N ARG A 265 -3.08 12.69 28.08
CA ARG A 265 -2.86 13.89 27.28
C ARG A 265 -3.74 13.82 26.05
N GLN A 266 -4.41 14.93 25.77
CA GLN A 266 -5.14 15.08 24.52
C GLN A 266 -4.13 15.27 23.39
N VAL A 267 -4.20 14.41 22.39
CA VAL A 267 -3.32 14.42 21.21
C VAL A 267 -4.15 14.56 19.96
N ASN A 268 -3.63 15.29 18.97
CA ASN A 268 -4.18 15.20 17.62
C ASN A 268 -3.64 13.93 16.97
N PHE A 269 -4.50 13.14 16.37
CA PHE A 269 -4.11 11.92 15.66
C PHE A 269 -4.65 11.96 14.23
N TYR A 270 -3.82 11.49 13.30
CA TYR A 270 -4.07 11.55 11.86
C TYR A 270 -4.09 10.14 11.28
N TYR A 271 -5.18 9.75 10.63
CA TYR A 271 -5.38 8.39 10.12
C TYR A 271 -6.05 8.38 8.73
N ILE A 272 -5.91 7.28 7.98
CA ILE A 272 -6.46 7.19 6.61
C ILE A 272 -7.99 7.30 6.60
N GLY A 273 -8.51 8.24 5.80
CA GLY A 273 -9.94 8.54 5.70
C GLY A 273 -10.78 7.73 4.70
N PHE A 274 -10.21 6.73 4.03
CA PHE A 274 -10.93 5.98 3.00
C PHE A 274 -11.80 4.86 3.56
N LYS A 275 -13.09 5.12 3.81
CA LYS A 275 -14.10 4.07 4.06
C LYS A 275 -14.34 3.25 2.79
N VAL A 276 -13.61 2.16 2.63
CA VAL A 276 -14.06 1.06 1.75
C VAL A 276 -15.25 0.40 2.47
N GLU A 277 -16.28 -0.07 1.75
CA GLU A 277 -17.49 -0.71 2.31
C GLU A 277 -17.19 -1.95 3.20
N HIS A 278 -15.91 -2.34 3.30
CA HIS A 278 -15.35 -3.39 4.16
C HIS A 278 -14.02 -2.97 4.82
N GLN A 279 -13.81 -1.68 5.09
CA GLN A 279 -12.53 -1.21 5.63
C GLN A 279 -12.24 -1.96 6.95
N PRO A 280 -11.02 -2.52 7.10
CA PRO A 280 -10.65 -3.15 8.35
C PRO A 280 -10.64 -2.08 9.44
N ASN A 281 -11.54 -2.24 10.41
CA ASN A 281 -11.34 -1.67 11.74
C ASN A 281 -10.24 -2.51 12.40
N PRO A 282 -9.12 -1.93 12.86
CA PRO A 282 -8.79 -0.49 12.99
C PRO A 282 -8.21 0.26 11.77
N PHE A 283 -8.44 1.60 11.70
CA PHE A 283 -7.86 2.51 10.68
C PHE A 283 -6.33 2.64 10.79
N GLU A 284 -5.61 3.00 9.74
CA GLU A 284 -4.15 3.18 9.80
C GLU A 284 -3.76 4.54 10.40
N LEU A 285 -3.01 4.54 11.52
CA LEU A 285 -2.44 5.74 12.14
C LEU A 285 -1.17 6.19 11.42
N HIS A 286 -1.08 7.47 11.05
CA HIS A 286 0.11 8.02 10.39
C HIS A 286 0.79 9.15 11.14
N ALA A 287 0.09 9.84 12.05
CA ALA A 287 0.76 10.79 12.93
C ALA A 287 0.03 11.00 14.26
N LEU A 288 0.83 11.37 15.25
CA LEU A 288 0.38 11.93 16.52
C LEU A 288 1.07 13.27 16.75
N VAL A 289 0.33 14.26 17.23
CA VAL A 289 0.83 15.60 17.53
C VAL A 289 0.38 16.00 18.94
N ALA A 290 1.34 16.35 19.79
CA ALA A 290 1.14 16.79 21.15
C ALA A 290 1.98 18.05 21.41
N GLY A 291 1.33 19.23 21.45
CA GLY A 291 2.06 20.50 21.50
C GLY A 291 2.95 20.68 20.27
N SER A 292 4.26 20.86 20.46
CA SER A 292 5.26 20.95 19.39
C SER A 292 5.76 19.59 18.90
N ASP A 293 5.52 18.52 19.65
CA ASP A 293 6.07 17.20 19.34
C ASP A 293 5.20 16.51 18.29
N THR A 294 5.85 15.79 17.37
CA THR A 294 5.17 15.04 16.32
C THR A 294 5.83 13.68 16.14
N LEU A 295 5.04 12.62 16.30
CA LEU A 295 5.40 11.26 15.91
C LEU A 295 4.79 10.97 14.53
N ARG A 296 5.60 10.59 13.54
CA ARG A 296 5.16 10.18 12.20
C ARG A 296 5.39 8.69 12.00
N ILE A 297 4.41 8.02 11.40
CA ILE A 297 4.49 6.62 10.99
C ILE A 297 4.54 6.59 9.47
N GLU A 298 5.76 6.57 8.94
CA GLU A 298 6.05 6.57 7.49
C GLU A 298 6.11 5.13 6.94
N ARG A 299 5.12 4.32 7.34
CA ARG A 299 4.82 2.99 6.80
C ARG A 299 3.34 2.95 6.40
N GLY A 300 2.94 2.08 5.48
CA GLY A 300 1.54 1.95 5.07
C GLY A 300 1.18 0.52 4.70
N LEU A 301 -0.11 0.29 4.42
CA LEU A 301 -0.69 -1.03 4.10
C LEU A 301 -0.65 -2.04 5.25
N PHE A 302 -0.64 -1.56 6.50
CA PHE A 302 -0.66 -2.39 7.69
C PHE A 302 -2.08 -2.71 8.21
N TYR A 303 -3.13 -2.24 7.54
CA TYR A 303 -4.56 -2.58 7.69
C TYR A 303 -4.89 -3.62 8.77
N GLY A 304 -5.32 -3.18 9.95
CA GLY A 304 -5.66 -4.08 11.05
C GLY A 304 -4.45 -4.56 11.88
N GLY A 305 -3.32 -3.87 11.76
CA GLY A 305 -2.09 -4.13 12.49
C GLY A 305 -1.14 -5.04 11.74
N GLU A 306 -0.09 -4.47 11.15
CA GLU A 306 1.00 -5.23 10.58
C GLU A 306 1.76 -5.87 11.72
N ASP A 307 1.63 -7.20 11.78
CA ASP A 307 2.53 -8.02 12.56
C ASP A 307 3.78 -8.20 11.70
N VAL A 308 4.66 -7.19 11.72
CA VAL A 308 5.77 -7.01 10.77
C VAL A 308 6.68 -8.23 10.79
N ALA A 309 6.95 -8.88 9.65
CA ALA A 309 7.75 -10.11 9.52
C ALA A 309 8.83 -10.33 10.61
N HIS A 310 8.74 -11.42 11.37
CA HIS A 310 9.62 -11.71 12.51
C HIS A 310 10.65 -12.77 12.19
N ASP A 311 11.83 -12.63 12.82
CA ASP A 311 12.76 -13.74 12.92
C ASP A 311 12.22 -14.80 13.88
N HIS A 312 12.58 -16.04 13.60
CA HIS A 312 12.16 -17.19 14.39
C HIS A 312 13.34 -18.06 14.77
N LYS A 313 13.24 -18.73 15.91
CA LYS A 313 14.18 -19.76 16.32
C LYS A 313 13.46 -21.08 16.58
N PRO A 314 14.01 -22.23 16.17
CA PRO A 314 13.44 -23.53 16.48
C PRO A 314 13.32 -23.73 18.00
N VAL A 315 12.22 -24.32 18.43
CA VAL A 315 12.00 -24.65 19.84
C VAL A 315 11.22 -25.96 19.99
N GLU A 316 11.44 -26.65 21.11
CA GLU A 316 10.57 -27.68 21.64
C GLU A 316 10.03 -27.29 23.01
N VAL A 317 8.73 -27.46 23.22
CA VAL A 317 8.05 -27.21 24.50
C VAL A 317 7.17 -28.40 24.84
N THR A 318 7.42 -29.01 26.00
CA THR A 318 6.61 -30.12 26.53
C THR A 318 5.92 -29.70 27.81
N GLY A 319 4.64 -30.06 27.96
CA GLY A 319 3.89 -29.75 29.18
C GLY A 319 2.43 -30.16 29.10
N LYS A 320 1.60 -29.48 29.91
CA LYS A 320 0.14 -29.62 29.85
C LYS A 320 -0.48 -28.38 29.26
N ILE A 321 -1.57 -28.56 28.52
CA ILE A 321 -2.42 -27.46 28.07
C ILE A 321 -3.07 -26.82 29.30
N THR A 322 -2.78 -25.55 29.59
CA THR A 322 -3.33 -24.85 30.75
C THR A 322 -4.52 -23.96 30.39
N ARG A 323 -4.59 -23.51 29.13
CA ARG A 323 -5.68 -22.69 28.57
C ARG A 323 -5.88 -23.03 27.09
N VAL A 324 -7.12 -22.95 26.64
CA VAL A 324 -7.49 -23.05 25.21
C VAL A 324 -8.27 -21.79 24.89
N ASP A 325 -7.71 -20.93 24.04
CA ASP A 325 -8.32 -19.66 23.70
C ASP A 325 -9.21 -19.83 22.47
N ARG A 326 -10.46 -19.36 22.57
CA ARG A 326 -11.48 -19.48 21.53
C ARG A 326 -11.96 -18.10 21.09
N SER A 327 -12.25 -17.98 19.79
CA SER A 327 -12.93 -16.83 19.20
C SER A 327 -14.37 -16.68 19.71
N PRO A 328 -15.05 -15.54 19.49
CA PRO A 328 -16.47 -15.38 19.81
C PRO A 328 -17.37 -16.44 19.15
N ARG A 329 -16.96 -16.99 18.01
CA ARG A 329 -17.65 -18.11 17.32
C ARG A 329 -17.21 -19.50 17.82
N GLN A 330 -16.58 -19.58 18.99
CA GLN A 330 -16.10 -20.80 19.64
C GLN A 330 -15.03 -21.61 18.89
N LYS A 331 -14.44 -21.06 17.81
CA LYS A 331 -13.29 -21.69 17.14
C LYS A 331 -12.02 -21.52 17.98
N ILE A 332 -11.24 -22.59 18.16
CA ILE A 332 -9.91 -22.51 18.78
C ILE A 332 -9.03 -21.60 17.94
N MET A 333 -8.36 -20.68 18.60
CA MET A 333 -7.37 -19.77 18.01
C MET A 333 -5.97 -20.13 18.46
N SER A 334 -5.82 -20.59 19.71
CA SER A 334 -4.52 -20.91 20.30
C SER A 334 -4.68 -21.77 21.54
N ILE A 335 -3.56 -22.29 22.02
CA ILE A 335 -3.45 -22.97 23.31
C ILE A 335 -2.29 -22.40 24.12
N MET A 336 -2.42 -22.43 25.44
CA MET A 336 -1.31 -22.17 26.35
C MET A 336 -0.76 -23.50 26.86
N VAL A 337 0.55 -23.69 26.74
CA VAL A 337 1.29 -24.81 27.35
C VAL A 337 2.08 -24.27 28.52
N GLY A 338 1.87 -24.82 29.72
CA GLY A 338 2.49 -24.29 30.94
C GLY A 338 2.00 -22.88 31.28
N LYS A 339 2.91 -21.98 31.64
CA LYS A 339 2.56 -20.59 32.04
C LYS A 339 2.94 -19.54 31.00
N ASP A 340 3.79 -19.89 30.04
CA ASP A 340 4.54 -18.94 29.22
C ASP A 340 4.61 -19.30 27.74
N ALA A 341 4.11 -20.46 27.29
CA ALA A 341 4.12 -20.82 25.86
C ALA A 341 2.72 -20.68 25.25
N TYR A 342 2.54 -19.61 24.46
CA TYR A 342 1.40 -19.40 23.58
C TYR A 342 1.68 -20.10 22.25
N VAL A 343 0.87 -21.09 21.90
CA VAL A 343 0.99 -21.83 20.65
C VAL A 343 -0.12 -21.37 19.71
N ASP A 344 0.28 -20.75 18.60
CA ASP A 344 -0.64 -20.26 17.57
C ASP A 344 -1.18 -21.43 16.75
N ILE A 345 -2.50 -21.57 16.65
CA ILE A 345 -3.13 -22.71 15.98
C ILE A 345 -3.95 -22.20 14.80
N ASP A 346 -3.54 -22.57 13.60
CA ASP A 346 -4.30 -22.24 12.39
C ASP A 346 -5.68 -22.90 12.40
N ALA A 347 -6.60 -22.35 11.60
CA ALA A 347 -7.99 -22.78 11.58
C ALA A 347 -8.19 -24.25 11.16
N ALA A 348 -7.34 -24.78 10.27
CA ALA A 348 -7.43 -26.16 9.79
C ALA A 348 -6.96 -27.14 10.88
N THR A 349 -5.83 -26.84 11.51
CA THR A 349 -5.30 -27.59 12.66
C THR A 349 -6.28 -27.55 13.83
N ALA A 350 -6.83 -26.38 14.15
CA ALA A 350 -7.87 -26.22 15.17
C ALA A 350 -9.08 -27.13 14.90
N GLN A 351 -9.56 -27.18 13.65
CA GLN A 351 -10.71 -28.00 13.29
C GLN A 351 -10.39 -29.50 13.37
N GLN A 352 -9.22 -29.93 12.90
CA GLN A 352 -8.81 -31.33 12.90
C GLN A 352 -8.59 -31.87 14.32
N LEU A 353 -8.06 -31.03 15.22
CA LEU A 353 -7.59 -31.44 16.54
C LEU A 353 -8.45 -30.90 17.70
N ASP A 354 -9.62 -30.29 17.44
CA ASP A 354 -10.47 -29.65 18.47
C ASP A 354 -10.75 -30.56 19.67
N LYS A 355 -11.02 -31.85 19.41
CA LYS A 355 -11.29 -32.84 20.47
C LYS A 355 -10.07 -33.19 21.31
N LEU A 356 -8.85 -32.90 20.86
CA LEU A 356 -7.59 -33.20 21.54
C LEU A 356 -7.06 -31.99 22.33
N PHE A 357 -7.40 -30.77 21.90
CA PHE A 357 -7.05 -29.55 22.63
C PHE A 357 -7.95 -29.32 23.85
N ARG A 358 -7.61 -29.99 24.96
CA ARG A 358 -8.31 -29.86 26.24
C ARG A 358 -7.36 -29.44 27.34
N LYS A 359 -7.84 -28.58 28.23
CA LYS A 359 -7.10 -28.22 29.45
C LYS A 359 -6.74 -29.48 30.24
N GLY A 360 -5.47 -29.61 30.60
CA GLY A 360 -4.88 -30.75 31.30
C GLY A 360 -4.21 -31.79 30.40
N ALA A 361 -4.52 -31.82 29.10
CA ALA A 361 -3.93 -32.77 28.17
C ALA A 361 -2.40 -32.57 28.05
N GLY A 362 -1.67 -33.68 28.02
CA GLY A 362 -0.21 -33.67 27.80
C GLY A 362 0.12 -33.41 26.33
N ILE A 363 1.05 -32.48 26.09
CA ILE A 363 1.45 -32.06 24.75
C ILE A 363 2.96 -31.79 24.67
N SER A 364 3.58 -32.20 23.57
CA SER A 364 4.87 -31.67 23.11
C SER A 364 4.67 -30.90 21.80
N VAL A 365 5.32 -29.75 21.70
CA VAL A 365 5.23 -28.82 20.57
C VAL A 365 6.62 -28.57 20.05
N GLN A 366 6.89 -29.00 18.83
CA GLN A 366 8.08 -28.59 18.08
C GLN A 366 7.66 -27.55 17.04
N GLY A 367 8.32 -26.41 17.05
CA GLY A 367 7.91 -25.28 16.23
C GLY A 367 8.98 -24.24 16.09
N ASP A 368 8.53 -23.04 15.75
CA ASP A 368 9.34 -21.86 15.54
C ASP A 368 8.85 -20.78 16.52
N GLU A 369 9.70 -20.42 17.48
CA GLU A 369 9.45 -19.36 18.45
C GLU A 369 9.76 -18.02 17.82
N ARG A 370 8.78 -17.11 17.88
CA ARG A 370 8.93 -15.72 17.48
C ARG A 370 9.95 -15.00 18.37
N ILE A 371 10.93 -14.37 17.73
CA ILE A 371 11.81 -13.42 18.40
C ILE A 371 11.09 -12.08 18.49
N ARG A 372 10.78 -11.66 19.72
CA ARG A 372 10.12 -10.37 20.00
C ARG A 372 10.99 -9.23 19.47
N LYS A 373 10.41 -8.33 18.68
CA LYS A 373 11.10 -7.14 18.19
C LYS A 373 11.20 -6.08 19.27
N ASN A 374 12.19 -5.20 19.13
CA ASN A 374 12.24 -4.00 19.95
C ASN A 374 10.98 -3.15 19.72
N GLY A 375 10.52 -2.48 20.78
CA GLY A 375 9.32 -1.63 20.76
C GLY A 375 7.98 -2.36 20.83
N GLU A 376 7.92 -3.69 20.64
CA GLU A 376 6.67 -4.44 20.80
C GLU A 376 6.18 -4.44 22.26
N ILE A 377 4.85 -4.42 22.43
CA ILE A 377 4.16 -4.60 23.71
C ILE A 377 3.29 -5.86 23.60
N TYR A 378 3.48 -6.80 24.53
CA TYR A 378 2.60 -7.97 24.65
C TYR A 378 1.69 -7.76 25.86
N ARG A 379 0.44 -8.24 25.76
CA ARG A 379 -0.53 -8.16 26.87
C ARG A 379 -0.07 -8.94 28.10
N GLU A 380 0.53 -10.11 27.89
CA GLU A 380 1.20 -10.87 28.95
C GLU A 380 2.59 -11.31 28.47
N THR A 381 3.43 -11.78 29.39
CA THR A 381 4.79 -12.25 29.10
C THR A 381 4.76 -13.71 28.67
N TYR A 382 4.54 -13.95 27.38
CA TYR A 382 4.63 -15.28 26.78
C TYR A 382 5.50 -15.32 25.52
N ARG A 383 5.99 -16.52 25.27
CA ARG A 383 6.67 -16.98 24.07
C ARG A 383 5.59 -17.38 23.06
N ILE A 384 5.66 -16.85 21.85
CA ILE A 384 4.72 -17.18 20.77
C ILE A 384 5.39 -18.22 19.89
N ILE A 385 4.75 -19.37 19.72
CA ILE A 385 5.29 -20.52 19.01
C ILE A 385 4.33 -20.89 17.89
N THR A 386 4.82 -20.90 16.66
CA THR A 386 4.11 -21.47 15.51
C THR A 386 4.51 -22.95 15.41
N PRO A 387 3.56 -23.89 15.58
CA PRO A 387 3.88 -25.31 15.62
C PRO A 387 4.17 -25.85 14.21
N ARG A 388 5.17 -26.72 14.12
CA ARG A 388 5.41 -27.59 12.95
C ARG A 388 5.01 -29.04 13.23
N LYS A 389 5.10 -29.44 14.50
CA LYS A 389 4.75 -30.77 14.96
C LYS A 389 4.15 -30.71 16.36
N LEU A 390 3.06 -31.43 16.55
CA LEU A 390 2.40 -31.60 17.84
C LEU A 390 2.39 -33.08 18.20
N VAL A 391 2.71 -33.40 19.45
CA VAL A 391 2.50 -34.73 20.03
C VAL A 391 1.52 -34.57 21.17
N ILE A 392 0.27 -35.02 21.01
CA ILE A 392 -0.78 -34.89 22.02
C ILE A 392 -1.15 -36.29 22.49
N GLU A 393 -0.98 -36.56 23.79
CA GLU A 393 -1.25 -37.88 24.39
C GLU A 393 -0.58 -39.04 23.64
N GLY A 394 0.65 -38.82 23.17
CA GLY A 394 1.44 -39.81 22.42
C GLY A 394 1.10 -39.94 20.94
N LYS A 395 0.11 -39.21 20.42
CA LYS A 395 -0.21 -39.15 18.98
C LYS A 395 0.50 -37.99 18.31
N GLU A 396 1.15 -38.27 17.19
CA GLU A 396 1.92 -37.29 16.43
C GLU A 396 1.11 -36.69 15.28
N PHE A 397 1.24 -35.37 15.12
CA PHE A 397 0.61 -34.58 14.07
C PHE A 397 1.63 -33.62 13.46
N LEU A 398 1.78 -33.66 12.13
CA LEU A 398 2.58 -32.69 11.38
C LEU A 398 1.67 -31.54 10.91
N ILE A 399 2.09 -30.32 11.19
CA ILE A 399 1.38 -29.09 10.88
C ILE A 399 2.06 -28.44 9.67
N LYS A 400 1.25 -27.99 8.70
CA LYS A 400 1.73 -27.46 7.42
C LYS A 400 1.55 -25.96 7.32
#